data_AF-A0A523RI42-F1
#
_entry.id   AF-A0A523RI42-F1
#
_cell.length_a   1.000
_cell.length_b   1.000
_cell.length_c   1.000
_cell.angle_alpha   90.00
_cell.angle_beta   90.00
_cell.angle_gamma   90.00
#
_symmetry.space_group_name_H-M   'P 1'
#
loop_
_entity.id
_entity.type
_entity.pdbx_description
1 polymer ?
#
loop_
_entity_poly.entity_id
_entity_poly.type
_entity_poly.pdbx_seq_one_letter_code
_entity_poly.pdbx_strand_id
1 'polypeptide(L)' 'MKIVDYKEVKAEPVDFEDVKDVKVRWLISDKDKAPNFAMRLFEVGPGGYSP' A
#
# COMPACT_ATOMS: atom_id res chain seq x y z
N MET A 1 -10.95 -15.41 7.08
CA MET A 1 -10.05 -14.71 8.03
C MET A 1 -8.67 -14.67 7.38
N LYS A 2 -8.10 -13.48 7.17
CA LYS A 2 -6.75 -13.30 6.60
C LYS A 2 -5.83 -12.88 7.73
N ILE A 3 -4.72 -13.60 7.91
CA ILE A 3 -3.65 -13.28 8.85
C ILE A 3 -2.37 -13.38 8.04
N VAL A 4 -1.67 -12.26 7.87
CA VAL A 4 -0.45 -12.18 7.06
C VAL A 4 0.45 -11.09 7.64
N ASP A 5 1.76 -11.31 7.64
CA ASP A 5 2.73 -10.27 7.98
C ASP A 5 2.84 -9.28 6.80
N TYR A 6 2.84 -7.98 7.07
CA TYR A 6 2.93 -6.96 6.01
C TYR A 6 4.22 -7.09 5.17
N LYS A 7 5.28 -7.68 5.71
CA LYS A 7 6.55 -7.92 5.00
C LYS A 7 6.41 -8.91 3.86
N GLU A 8 5.45 -9.84 3.96
CA GLU A 8 5.14 -10.81 2.91
C GLU A 8 4.26 -10.22 1.80
N VAL A 9 3.60 -9.10 2.07
CA VAL A 9 2.79 -8.37 1.07
C VAL A 9 3.72 -7.51 0.24
N LYS A 10 3.75 -7.71 -1.08
CA LYS A 10 4.61 -6.96 -2.01
C LYS A 10 4.44 -5.44 -1.85
N ALA A 11 5.56 -4.73 -1.70
CA ALA A 11 5.61 -3.28 -1.84
C ALA A 11 5.67 -2.90 -3.31
N GLU A 12 4.70 -2.11 -3.75
CA GLU A 12 4.60 -1.63 -5.12
C GLU A 12 4.87 -0.13 -5.14
N PRO A 13 5.61 0.39 -6.14
CA PRO A 13 5.79 1.82 -6.27
C PRO A 13 4.43 2.49 -6.49
N VAL A 14 4.21 3.61 -5.81
CA VAL A 14 3.07 4.48 -6.09
C VAL A 14 3.42 5.30 -7.32
N ASP A 15 2.76 5.00 -8.44
CA ASP A 15 3.03 5.59 -9.75
C ASP A 15 1.87 6.51 -10.16
N PHE A 16 1.89 7.72 -9.58
CA PHE A 16 1.00 8.82 -9.95
C PHE A 16 1.86 10.04 -10.25
N GLU A 17 1.31 10.96 -11.04
CA GLU A 17 1.95 12.26 -11.28
C GLU A 17 2.17 12.98 -9.93
N ASP A 18 3.31 13.66 -9.80
CA ASP A 18 3.74 14.34 -8.57
C ASP A 18 3.95 13.45 -7.33
N VAL A 19 4.24 12.16 -7.49
CA VAL A 19 4.69 11.29 -6.38
C VAL A 19 6.18 10.99 -6.49
N LYS A 20 6.89 11.04 -5.36
CA LYS A 20 8.31 10.69 -5.28
C LYS A 20 8.57 9.73 -4.12
N ASP A 21 9.25 8.61 -4.40
CA ASP A 21 9.76 7.66 -3.41
C ASP A 21 8.72 7.20 -2.37
N VAL A 22 7.52 6.88 -2.86
CA VAL A 22 6.44 6.28 -2.06
C VAL A 22 6.15 4.87 -2.57
N LYS A 23 6.00 3.92 -1.65
CA LYS A 23 5.55 2.55 -1.94
C LYS A 23 4.26 2.25 -1.19
N VAL A 24 3.43 1.38 -1.75
CA VAL A 24 2.17 0.92 -1.16
C VAL A 24 2.15 -0.60 -1.04
N ARG A 25 1.59 -1.09 0.06
CA ARG A 25 1.23 -2.50 0.27
C ARG A 25 -0.27 -2.61 0.49
N TRP A 26 -0.95 -3.43 -0.31
CA TRP A 26 -2.37 -3.70 -0.19
C TRP A 26 -2.62 -4.82 0.83
N LEU A 27 -2.85 -4.44 2.10
CA LEU A 27 -3.04 -5.39 3.20
C LEU A 27 -4.44 -6.02 3.17
N ILE A 28 -5.46 -5.19 2.96
CA ILE A 28 -6.86 -5.61 2.82
C ILE A 28 -7.45 -4.92 1.59
N SER A 29 -8.10 -5.70 0.73
CA SER A 29 -8.70 -5.26 -0.53
C SER A 29 -10.00 -6.01 -0.83
N ASP A 30 -10.64 -5.65 -1.93
CA ASP A 30 -11.79 -6.37 -2.50
C ASP A 30 -11.48 -7.86 -2.76
N LYS A 31 -10.24 -8.18 -3.16
CA LYS A 31 -9.74 -9.56 -3.32
C LYS A 31 -9.79 -10.37 -2.02
N ASP A 32 -9.80 -9.70 -0.87
CA ASP A 32 -9.88 -10.31 0.45
C ASP A 32 -11.33 -10.41 0.97
N LYS A 33 -12.33 -10.16 0.11
CA LYS A 33 -13.77 -10.09 0.47
C LYS A 33 -14.08 -8.96 1.47
N ALA A 34 -13.38 -7.83 1.37
CA ALA A 34 -13.66 -6.61 2.12
C ALA A 34 -14.32 -5.56 1.20
N PRO A 35 -15.65 -5.60 1.02
CA PRO A 35 -16.34 -4.75 0.03
C PRO A 35 -16.45 -3.28 0.44
N ASN A 36 -16.28 -2.98 1.74
CA ASN A 36 -16.61 -1.65 2.29
C ASN A 36 -15.38 -0.78 2.55
N PHE A 37 -14.18 -1.37 2.59
CA PHE A 37 -12.95 -0.63 2.88
C PHE A 37 -11.71 -1.38 2.38
N ALA A 38 -10.61 -0.64 2.21
CA ALA A 38 -9.29 -1.19 1.94
C ALA A 38 -8.28 -0.69 2.99
N MET A 39 -7.34 -1.55 3.35
CA MET A 39 -6.23 -1.21 4.25
C MET A 39 -4.93 -1.22 3.46
N ARG A 40 -4.19 -0.11 3.51
CA ARG A 40 -2.94 0.10 2.80
C ARG A 40 -1.87 0.55 3.77
N LEU A 41 -0.65 0.05 3.60
CA LEU A 41 0.54 0.56 4.28
C LEU A 41 1.37 1.32 3.25
N PHE A 42 1.66 2.58 3.55
CA PHE A 42 2.53 3.41 2.73
C PHE A 42 3.90 3.53 3.39
N GLU A 43 4.95 3.34 2.60
CA GLU A 43 6.33 3.59 2.99
C GLU A 43 6.82 4.80 2.20
N VAL A 44 7.17 5.88 2.91
CA VAL A 44 7.70 7.11 2.31
C VAL A 44 9.20 7.17 2.60
N GLY A 45 10.01 7.17 1.55
CA GLY A 45 11.45 7.27 1.69
C GLY A 45 11.94 8.70 1.98
N PRO A 46 13.24 8.88 2.26
CA PRO A 46 13.80 10.21 2.56
C PRO A 46 13.56 11.22 1.43
N GLY A 47 12.85 12.31 1.75
CA GLY A 47 12.48 13.34 0.77
C GLY A 47 11.41 12.90 -0.24
N GLY A 48 10.75 11.77 0.02
CA GLY A 48 9.57 11.32 -0.71
C GLY A 48 8.32 12.11 -0.32
N TYR A 49 7.36 12.18 -1.24
CA TYR A 49 6.11 12.92 -1.06
C TYR A 49 5.00 12.37 -1.97
N SER A 50 3.76 12.58 -1.55
CA SER A 50 2.54 12.43 -2.36
C SER A 50 1.55 13.53 -1.96
N PRO A 51 1.22 14.48 -2.86
CA PRO A 51 0.28 15.57 -2.58
C PRO A 51 -1.17 15.10 -2.43
#